data_AF-A0AA40C8B3-F1
#
_entry.id   AF-A0AA40C8B3-F1
#
_cell.length_a   1.000
_cell.length_b   1.000
_cell.length_c   1.000
_cell.angle_alpha   90.00
_cell.angle_beta   90.00
_cell.angle_gamma   90.00
#
_symmetry.space_group_name_H-M   'P 1'
#
loop_
_entity.id
_entity.type
_entity.pdbx_description
1 polymer ?
#
loop_
_entity_poly.entity_id
_entity_poly.type
_entity_poly.pdbx_seq_one_letter_code
_entity_poly.pdbx_strand_id
1 'polypeptide(L)'
;MSMEYLASSKAHHRRRLMKAAMEQLPRDTKEKIAGLQRGKGGHEVDRIFGVNTHTVGMEGGLYVGLFLEVARINHSCRPNAYYRFHGDRLTMEIVSHSAIEAGAEVLINWSDTPLGMPHKDRRRFLKENWDIDCECSLCRAQESQISDSEAARKQMEDLPQTMMEARTNKFYKDAITIANDWMYYCEFEGLSPLQMELWDILADLHNLKGDLESAIRYARMALDGWVKFGSVDDSQLENAKEALMRLWKKGEERVEKGVVGGGLSDGKG
;
A
#
# COMPACT_ATOMS: atom_id res chain seq x y z
N MET A 1 -0.65 2.31 15.70
CA MET A 1 -2.09 2.34 16.06
C MET A 1 -2.47 0.90 16.38
N SER A 2 -2.95 0.59 17.59
CA SER A 2 -3.19 -0.81 18.01
C SER A 2 -4.30 -1.44 17.19
N MET A 3 -4.09 -2.67 16.68
CA MET A 3 -5.08 -3.44 15.93
C MET A 3 -6.46 -3.42 16.60
N GLU A 4 -7.48 -2.94 15.87
CA GLU A 4 -8.82 -2.63 16.38
C GLU A 4 -9.53 -3.84 17.02
N TYR A 5 -9.28 -5.05 16.49
CA TYR A 5 -9.79 -6.30 17.06
C TYR A 5 -9.14 -6.67 18.40
N LEU A 6 -7.85 -6.34 18.61
CA LEU A 6 -7.17 -6.56 19.88
C LEU A 6 -7.51 -5.48 20.92
N ALA A 7 -8.03 -4.32 20.47
CA ALA A 7 -8.29 -3.15 21.31
C ALA A 7 -9.66 -3.17 22.02
N SER A 8 -10.68 -3.80 21.43
CA SER A 8 -12.07 -3.78 21.95
C SER A 8 -12.36 -4.83 23.04
N SER A 9 -11.61 -5.93 23.07
CA SER A 9 -11.78 -7.02 24.05
C SER A 9 -10.78 -6.92 25.20
N LYS A 10 -11.24 -7.14 26.45
CA LYS A 10 -10.34 -7.18 27.62
C LYS A 10 -9.20 -8.19 27.38
N ALA A 11 -7.96 -7.78 27.68
CA ALA A 11 -6.77 -8.55 27.34
C ALA A 11 -6.80 -10.02 27.79
N HIS A 12 -7.40 -10.33 28.94
CA HIS A 12 -7.51 -11.71 29.44
C HIS A 12 -8.47 -12.59 28.61
N HIS A 13 -9.58 -12.03 28.09
CA HIS A 13 -10.49 -12.77 27.21
C HIS A 13 -9.80 -13.11 25.89
N ARG A 14 -9.13 -12.12 25.29
CA ARG A 14 -8.36 -12.27 24.06
C ARG A 14 -7.28 -13.34 24.18
N ARG A 15 -6.49 -13.30 25.27
CA ARG A 15 -5.48 -14.33 25.58
C ARG A 15 -6.09 -15.71 25.72
N ARG A 16 -7.25 -15.83 26.39
CA ARG A 16 -7.93 -17.13 26.57
C ARG A 16 -8.34 -17.72 25.21
N LEU A 17 -8.95 -16.91 24.36
CA LEU A 17 -9.38 -17.34 23.02
C LEU A 17 -8.18 -17.74 22.15
N MET A 18 -7.13 -16.92 22.13
CA MET A 18 -5.95 -17.21 21.31
C MET A 18 -5.19 -18.45 21.82
N LYS A 19 -5.11 -18.67 23.14
CA LYS A 19 -4.58 -19.93 23.70
C LYS A 19 -5.39 -21.14 23.25
N ALA A 20 -6.71 -21.07 23.38
CA ALA A 20 -7.59 -22.17 22.96
C ALA A 20 -7.46 -22.44 21.45
N ALA A 21 -7.32 -21.40 20.62
CA ALA A 21 -7.07 -21.55 19.19
C ALA A 21 -5.71 -22.22 18.93
N MET A 22 -4.64 -21.79 19.62
CA MET A 22 -3.32 -22.42 19.50
C MET A 22 -3.34 -23.89 19.91
N GLU A 23 -4.04 -24.25 20.99
CA GLU A 23 -4.15 -25.63 21.48
C GLU A 23 -4.82 -26.57 20.47
N GLN A 24 -5.69 -26.05 19.61
CA GLN A 24 -6.37 -26.81 18.55
C GLN A 24 -5.50 -27.02 17.30
N LEU A 25 -4.38 -26.30 17.15
CA LEU A 25 -3.52 -26.42 15.98
C LEU A 25 -2.72 -27.74 15.99
N PRO A 26 -2.35 -28.27 14.81
CA PRO A 26 -1.38 -29.36 14.70
C PRO A 26 -0.06 -29.03 15.39
N ARG A 27 0.65 -30.07 15.85
CA ARG A 27 1.93 -29.92 16.58
C ARG A 27 2.95 -29.11 15.77
N ASP A 28 3.14 -29.44 14.50
CA ASP A 28 4.11 -28.77 13.63
C ASP A 28 3.79 -27.28 13.47
N THR A 29 2.51 -26.92 13.37
CA THR A 29 2.05 -25.53 13.31
C THR A 29 2.37 -24.79 14.62
N LYS A 30 2.15 -25.42 15.79
CA LYS A 30 2.51 -24.84 17.09
C LYS A 30 4.01 -24.59 17.20
N GLU A 31 4.83 -25.51 16.72
CA GLU A 31 6.30 -25.38 16.71
C GLU A 31 6.74 -24.23 15.79
N LYS A 32 6.16 -24.11 14.59
CA LYS A 32 6.41 -22.96 13.68
C LYS A 32 6.05 -21.61 14.32
N ILE A 33 4.92 -21.54 15.03
CA ILE A 33 4.48 -20.34 15.77
C ILE A 33 5.44 -20.02 16.91
N ALA A 34 5.87 -21.03 17.68
CA ALA A 34 6.82 -20.85 18.78
C ALA A 34 8.19 -20.34 18.30
N GLY A 35 8.56 -20.60 17.05
CA GLY A 35 9.76 -20.07 16.41
C GLY A 35 9.64 -18.65 15.85
N LEU A 36 8.49 -17.98 15.96
CA LEU A 36 8.32 -16.59 15.51
C LEU A 36 8.98 -15.58 16.45
N GLN A 37 9.18 -14.36 15.94
CA GLN A 37 9.69 -13.23 16.72
C GLN A 37 8.78 -12.95 17.92
N ARG A 38 9.37 -12.49 19.02
CA ARG A 38 8.65 -12.10 20.24
C ARG A 38 8.85 -10.62 20.49
N GLY A 39 7.75 -9.90 20.68
CA GLY A 39 7.76 -8.55 21.22
C GLY A 39 8.20 -8.49 22.69
N LYS A 40 8.29 -7.26 23.20
CA LYS A 40 8.68 -6.94 24.58
C LYS A 40 7.51 -7.05 25.56
N GLY A 41 7.81 -7.52 26.77
CA GLY A 41 6.90 -7.52 27.92
C GLY A 41 5.63 -8.36 27.75
N GLY A 42 4.76 -8.35 28.76
CA GLY A 42 3.44 -8.99 28.67
C GLY A 42 3.43 -10.51 28.64
N HIS A 43 2.28 -11.08 28.27
CA HIS A 43 2.04 -12.51 28.22
C HIS A 43 2.55 -13.12 26.90
N GLU A 44 3.07 -14.35 26.91
CA GLU A 44 3.71 -15.00 25.74
C GLU A 44 2.90 -14.92 24.44
N VAL A 45 1.60 -15.20 24.52
CA VAL A 45 0.68 -15.05 23.37
C VAL A 45 0.65 -13.63 22.81
N ASP A 46 0.61 -12.58 23.65
CA ASP A 46 0.65 -11.20 23.13
C ASP A 46 2.01 -10.90 22.49
N ARG A 47 3.11 -11.46 23.03
CA ARG A 47 4.46 -11.27 22.50
C ARG A 47 4.64 -11.87 21.11
N ILE A 48 4.08 -13.05 20.86
CA ILE A 48 4.15 -13.70 19.55
C ILE A 48 3.16 -13.03 18.61
N PHE A 49 1.87 -13.00 18.95
CA PHE A 49 0.88 -12.54 17.98
C PHE A 49 0.97 -11.02 17.72
N GLY A 50 1.34 -10.22 18.72
CA GLY A 50 1.37 -8.76 18.59
C GLY A 50 2.31 -8.21 17.52
N VAL A 51 3.36 -8.96 17.13
CA VAL A 51 4.35 -8.52 16.13
C VAL A 51 4.34 -9.34 14.84
N ASN A 52 3.53 -10.41 14.77
CA ASN A 52 3.53 -11.35 13.64
C ASN A 52 2.17 -11.45 12.93
N THR A 53 1.13 -10.81 13.44
CA THR A 53 -0.20 -10.85 12.81
C THR A 53 -0.40 -9.68 11.85
N HIS A 54 -1.39 -9.83 10.96
CA HIS A 54 -1.87 -8.77 10.08
C HIS A 54 -3.38 -8.56 10.27
N THR A 55 -3.82 -7.31 10.14
CA THR A 55 -5.25 -7.01 9.97
C THR A 55 -5.64 -7.38 8.54
N VAL A 56 -6.67 -8.21 8.40
CA VAL A 56 -7.17 -8.68 7.10
C VAL A 56 -8.66 -8.42 6.99
N GLY A 57 -9.10 -7.93 5.84
CA GLY A 57 -10.52 -7.70 5.54
C GLY A 57 -11.10 -8.85 4.74
N MET A 58 -12.24 -9.39 5.17
CA MET A 58 -13.02 -10.39 4.43
C MET A 58 -14.52 -10.13 4.63
N GLU A 59 -15.36 -10.92 3.97
CA GLU A 59 -16.81 -10.85 4.18
C GLU A 59 -17.13 -10.96 5.68
N GLY A 60 -17.90 -10.00 6.21
CA GLY A 60 -18.23 -9.93 7.63
C GLY A 60 -17.36 -9.01 8.49
N GLY A 61 -16.25 -8.46 7.95
CA GLY A 61 -15.51 -7.37 8.60
C GLY A 61 -13.99 -7.51 8.60
N LEU A 62 -13.35 -6.92 9.62
CA LEU A 62 -11.90 -6.98 9.85
C LEU A 62 -11.55 -8.07 10.84
N TYR A 63 -10.47 -8.80 10.55
CA TYR A 63 -10.00 -9.94 11.32
C TYR A 63 -8.49 -9.88 11.52
N VAL A 64 -7.97 -10.76 12.38
CA VAL A 64 -6.55 -10.91 12.64
C VAL A 64 -6.08 -12.21 12.01
N GLY A 65 -5.16 -12.13 11.05
CA GLY A 65 -4.55 -13.26 10.37
C GLY A 65 -3.11 -13.48 10.80
N LEU A 66 -2.71 -14.74 10.98
CA LEU A 66 -1.30 -15.14 11.14
C LEU A 66 -0.88 -15.98 9.92
N PHE A 67 0.05 -15.45 9.13
CA PHE A 67 0.59 -16.10 7.95
C PHE A 67 2.04 -16.50 8.22
N LEU A 68 2.28 -17.77 8.53
CA LEU A 68 3.56 -18.22 9.10
C LEU A 68 4.78 -17.88 8.24
N GLU A 69 4.66 -18.03 6.92
CA GLU A 69 5.75 -17.74 6.00
C GLU A 69 5.98 -16.23 5.85
N VAL A 70 4.90 -15.43 5.83
CA VAL A 70 4.99 -13.95 5.75
C VAL A 70 5.54 -13.34 7.03
N ALA A 71 5.20 -13.90 8.19
CA ALA A 71 5.71 -13.46 9.48
C ALA A 71 7.22 -13.69 9.67
N ARG A 72 7.89 -14.40 8.74
CA ARG A 72 9.35 -14.52 8.70
C ARG A 72 10.03 -13.43 7.86
N ILE A 73 9.27 -12.64 7.10
CA ILE A 73 9.82 -11.66 6.16
C ILE A 73 10.18 -10.37 6.91
N ASN A 74 11.45 -9.99 6.82
CA ASN A 74 11.98 -8.83 7.51
C ASN A 74 11.52 -7.49 6.90
N HIS A 75 11.61 -6.46 7.73
CA HIS A 75 11.27 -5.09 7.36
C HIS A 75 12.33 -4.42 6.49
N SER A 76 11.90 -3.61 5.52
CA SER A 76 12.72 -2.56 4.93
C SER A 76 11.90 -1.29 4.67
N CYS A 77 12.50 -0.12 4.92
CA CYS A 77 11.89 1.17 4.61
C CYS A 77 11.90 1.48 3.10
N ARG A 78 12.74 0.76 2.34
CA ARG A 78 12.75 0.67 0.88
C ARG A 78 12.67 -0.81 0.51
N PRO A 79 11.47 -1.41 0.58
CA PRO A 79 11.31 -2.84 0.35
C PRO A 79 11.57 -3.20 -1.12
N ASN A 80 11.72 -4.51 -1.39
CA ASN A 80 11.78 -5.05 -2.75
C ASN A 80 10.52 -5.88 -3.10
N ALA A 81 9.66 -6.11 -2.10
CA ALA A 81 8.37 -6.75 -2.25
C ALA A 81 7.31 -6.04 -1.40
N TYR A 82 6.05 -6.25 -1.76
CA TYR A 82 4.90 -5.86 -0.93
C TYR A 82 4.00 -7.07 -0.74
N TYR A 83 3.12 -7.00 0.26
CA TYR A 83 2.16 -8.06 0.54
C TYR A 83 0.76 -7.63 0.10
N ARG A 84 -0.09 -8.61 -0.19
CA ARG A 84 -1.51 -8.41 -0.50
C ARG A 84 -2.33 -9.56 0.04
N PHE A 85 -3.46 -9.25 0.65
CA PHE A 85 -4.38 -10.26 1.16
C PHE A 85 -5.54 -10.49 0.19
N HIS A 86 -5.84 -11.75 -0.10
CA HIS A 86 -6.99 -12.19 -0.89
C HIS A 86 -8.05 -12.78 0.04
N GLY A 87 -9.15 -12.04 0.23
CA GLY A 87 -10.25 -12.44 1.12
C GLY A 87 -10.92 -13.76 0.72
N ASP A 88 -11.15 -13.97 -0.58
CA ASP A 88 -11.88 -15.14 -1.09
C ASP A 88 -11.09 -16.45 -0.92
N ARG A 89 -9.76 -16.36 -1.02
CA ARG A 89 -8.83 -17.50 -0.92
C ARG A 89 -8.22 -17.64 0.47
N LEU A 90 -8.37 -16.62 1.33
CA LEU A 90 -7.71 -16.49 2.63
C LEU A 90 -6.18 -16.61 2.54
N THR A 91 -5.58 -16.05 1.49
CA THR A 91 -4.14 -16.14 1.22
C THR A 91 -3.47 -14.76 1.27
N MET A 92 -2.27 -14.71 1.84
CA MET A 92 -1.38 -13.56 1.75
C MET A 92 -0.34 -13.83 0.66
N GLU A 93 -0.31 -12.99 -0.37
CA GLU A 93 0.68 -13.02 -1.44
C GLU A 93 1.81 -12.03 -1.18
N ILE A 94 3.01 -12.37 -1.62
CA ILE A 94 4.19 -11.51 -1.61
C ILE A 94 4.62 -11.28 -3.05
N VAL A 95 4.59 -10.03 -3.48
CA VAL A 95 4.83 -9.64 -4.87
C VAL A 95 6.04 -8.73 -4.93
N SER A 96 7.07 -9.15 -5.65
CA SER A 96 8.26 -8.34 -5.89
C SER A 96 7.96 -7.21 -6.87
N HIS A 97 8.49 -6.01 -6.62
CA HIS A 97 8.41 -4.87 -7.54
C HIS A 97 9.77 -4.45 -8.11
N SER A 98 10.80 -5.22 -7.80
CA SER A 98 12.13 -5.12 -8.38
C SER A 98 12.71 -6.51 -8.58
N ALA A 99 13.75 -6.63 -9.39
CA ALA A 99 14.50 -7.87 -9.50
C ALA A 99 15.13 -8.23 -8.14
N ILE A 100 15.01 -9.50 -7.75
CA ILE A 100 15.62 -10.04 -6.54
C ILE A 100 16.64 -11.09 -6.98
N GLU A 101 17.91 -10.78 -6.78
CA GLU A 101 19.01 -11.68 -7.12
C GLU A 101 19.01 -12.94 -6.25
N ALA A 102 19.55 -14.04 -6.78
CA ALA A 102 19.66 -15.29 -6.03
C ALA A 102 20.47 -15.08 -4.74
N GLY A 103 19.89 -15.48 -3.60
CA GLY A 103 20.48 -15.30 -2.27
C GLY A 103 20.25 -13.93 -1.63
N ALA A 104 19.63 -12.98 -2.34
CA ALA A 104 19.16 -11.73 -1.74
C ALA A 104 17.91 -11.98 -0.85
N GLU A 105 17.80 -11.19 0.21
CA GLU A 105 16.67 -11.27 1.13
C GLU A 105 15.41 -10.60 0.53
N VAL A 106 14.26 -11.24 0.70
CA VAL A 106 12.95 -10.63 0.41
C VAL A 106 12.56 -9.76 1.60
N LEU A 107 12.25 -8.49 1.33
CA LEU A 107 11.98 -7.47 2.35
C LEU A 107 10.69 -6.73 2.02
N ILE A 108 9.83 -6.57 3.03
CA ILE A 108 8.55 -5.87 2.91
C ILE A 108 8.50 -4.66 3.85
N ASN A 109 7.63 -3.68 3.56
CA ASN A 109 7.25 -2.70 4.57
C ASN A 109 6.22 -3.34 5.51
N TRP A 110 6.38 -3.18 6.82
CA TRP A 110 5.41 -3.73 7.78
C TRP A 110 4.22 -2.79 7.92
N SER A 111 3.03 -3.39 7.95
CA SER A 111 1.69 -2.80 7.75
C SER A 111 1.47 -1.43 8.41
N ASP A 112 1.96 -1.26 9.63
CA ASP A 112 1.63 -0.07 10.42
C ASP A 112 2.69 1.03 10.31
N THR A 113 3.68 0.89 9.44
CA THR A 113 4.66 1.94 9.12
C THR A 113 4.19 2.67 7.86
N PRO A 114 3.52 3.84 7.96
CA PRO A 114 3.12 4.61 6.80
C PRO A 114 4.34 4.86 5.90
N LEU A 115 4.18 4.66 4.59
CA LEU A 115 5.28 4.86 3.65
C LEU A 115 5.77 6.32 3.65
N GLY A 116 4.91 7.29 3.97
CA GLY A 116 5.27 8.70 4.15
C GLY A 116 5.92 9.04 5.51
N MET A 117 6.03 8.10 6.45
CA MET A 117 6.54 8.41 7.79
C MET A 117 8.02 8.86 7.75
N PRO A 118 8.39 10.03 8.31
CA PRO A 118 9.76 10.52 8.35
C PRO A 118 10.74 9.57 9.02
N HIS A 119 12.04 9.63 8.68
CA HIS A 119 13.03 8.64 9.12
C HIS A 119 13.17 8.54 10.65
N LYS A 120 13.29 9.68 11.35
CA LYS A 120 13.36 9.67 12.82
C LYS A 120 12.13 9.04 13.49
N ASP A 121 10.93 9.39 13.01
CA ASP A 121 9.68 8.88 13.56
C ASP A 121 9.48 7.41 13.24
N ARG A 122 9.87 6.99 12.04
CA ARG A 122 9.86 5.60 11.61
C ARG A 122 10.79 4.72 12.45
N ARG A 123 12.03 5.16 12.72
CA ARG A 123 12.95 4.42 13.60
C ARG A 123 12.38 4.27 15.00
N ARG A 124 11.82 5.35 15.56
CA ARG A 124 11.16 5.32 16.88
C ARG A 124 9.98 4.34 16.86
N PHE A 125 9.13 4.43 15.85
CA PHE A 125 7.95 3.58 15.69
C PHE A 125 8.31 2.09 15.59
N LEU A 126 9.29 1.73 14.76
CA LEU A 126 9.77 0.35 14.62
C LEU A 126 10.37 -0.17 15.94
N LYS A 127 11.10 0.68 16.68
CA LYS A 127 11.65 0.32 17.98
C LYS A 127 10.58 0.10 19.04
N GLU A 128 9.54 0.93 19.05
CA GLU A 128 8.44 0.84 20.02
C GLU A 128 7.53 -0.37 19.77
N ASN A 129 7.25 -0.68 18.50
CA ASN A 129 6.26 -1.70 18.13
C ASN A 129 6.88 -3.08 17.85
N TRP A 130 8.09 -3.15 17.31
CA TRP A 130 8.77 -4.41 16.96
C TRP A 130 10.12 -4.63 17.66
N ASP A 131 10.61 -3.63 18.41
CA ASP A 131 11.93 -3.66 19.07
C ASP A 131 13.13 -3.82 18.13
N ILE A 132 13.01 -3.36 16.90
CA ILE A 132 14.10 -3.41 15.92
C ILE A 132 14.75 -2.05 15.71
N ASP A 133 16.04 -2.08 15.44
CA ASP A 133 16.78 -0.96 14.86
C ASP A 133 16.93 -1.25 13.36
N CYS A 134 16.14 -0.58 12.51
CA CYS A 134 16.16 -0.86 11.09
C CYS A 134 17.53 -0.51 10.47
N GLU A 135 18.05 -1.45 9.70
CA GLU A 135 19.37 -1.41 9.08
C GLU A 135 19.30 -1.50 7.54
N CYS A 136 18.14 -1.20 6.95
CA CYS A 136 17.96 -1.20 5.51
C CYS A 136 18.86 -0.17 4.81
N SER A 137 18.97 -0.26 3.49
CA SER A 137 19.79 0.64 2.66
C SER A 137 19.50 2.12 2.92
N LEU A 138 18.23 2.49 3.17
CA LEU A 138 17.87 3.86 3.53
C LEU A 138 18.34 4.26 4.94
N CYS A 139 18.17 3.39 5.93
CA CYS A 139 18.57 3.67 7.31
C CYS A 139 20.09 3.63 7.55
N ARG A 140 20.84 3.01 6.62
CA ARG A 140 22.32 3.01 6.59
C ARG A 140 22.92 4.00 5.59
N ALA A 141 22.08 4.80 4.90
CA ALA A 141 22.54 5.76 3.92
C ALA A 141 23.32 6.91 4.57
N GLN A 142 23.96 7.74 3.74
CA GLN A 142 24.62 8.95 4.22
C GLN A 142 23.60 9.97 4.74
N GLU A 143 24.03 10.85 5.66
CA GLU A 143 23.18 11.88 6.27
C GLU A 143 22.42 12.72 5.23
N SER A 144 23.08 13.08 4.12
CA SER A 144 22.46 13.82 3.01
C SER A 144 21.32 13.04 2.37
N GLN A 145 21.52 11.76 2.08
CA GLN A 145 20.49 10.90 1.47
C GLN A 145 19.32 10.64 2.42
N ILE A 146 19.60 10.52 3.72
CA ILE A 146 18.56 10.43 4.75
C ILE A 146 17.75 11.73 4.78
N SER A 147 18.42 12.89 4.76
CA SER A 147 17.77 14.21 4.77
C SER A 147 16.89 14.43 3.53
N ASP A 148 17.38 14.06 2.35
CA ASP A 148 16.60 14.14 1.11
C ASP A 148 15.35 13.24 1.18
N SER A 149 15.50 12.02 1.72
CA SER A 149 14.39 11.10 1.94
C SER A 149 13.39 11.60 2.97
N GLU A 150 13.86 12.25 4.05
CA GLU A 150 12.98 12.88 5.03
C GLU A 150 12.15 14.00 4.40
N ALA A 151 12.75 14.83 3.56
CA ALA A 151 12.03 15.88 2.85
C ALA A 151 10.97 15.31 1.92
N ALA A 152 11.32 14.29 1.11
CA ALA A 152 10.41 13.64 0.18
C ALA A 152 9.22 12.97 0.89
N ARG A 153 9.49 12.17 1.93
CA ARG A 153 8.46 11.45 2.68
C ARG A 153 7.51 12.38 3.43
N LYS A 154 8.02 13.51 3.94
CA LYS A 154 7.16 14.55 4.52
C LYS A 154 6.16 15.10 3.51
N GLN A 155 6.58 15.32 2.25
CA GLN A 155 5.63 15.71 1.20
C GLN A 155 4.61 14.60 0.95
N MET A 156 5.03 13.34 0.88
CA MET A 156 4.13 12.20 0.68
C MET A 156 3.09 12.01 1.81
N GLU A 157 3.36 12.50 3.02
CA GLU A 157 2.41 12.46 4.14
C GLU A 157 1.25 13.45 3.92
N ASP A 158 1.55 14.66 3.43
CA ASP A 158 0.56 15.74 3.29
C ASP A 158 -0.21 15.70 1.95
N LEU A 159 0.47 15.35 0.86
CA LEU A 159 -0.06 15.41 -0.51
C LEU A 159 -1.38 14.62 -0.74
N PRO A 160 -1.59 13.41 -0.19
CA PRO A 160 -2.83 12.66 -0.41
C PRO A 160 -4.06 13.42 0.09
N GLN A 161 -3.97 14.02 1.28
CA GLN A 161 -5.07 14.77 1.88
C GLN A 161 -5.32 16.07 1.11
N THR A 162 -4.26 16.82 0.76
CA THR A 162 -4.39 18.06 -0.03
C THR A 162 -4.97 17.78 -1.42
N MET A 163 -4.57 16.68 -2.07
CA MET A 163 -5.13 16.24 -3.35
C MET A 163 -6.62 15.94 -3.23
N MET A 164 -7.01 15.19 -2.20
CA MET A 164 -8.40 14.82 -1.96
C MET A 164 -9.29 16.03 -1.66
N GLU A 165 -8.77 17.01 -0.92
CA GLU A 165 -9.46 18.29 -0.67
C GLU A 165 -9.66 19.07 -1.97
N ALA A 166 -8.61 19.21 -2.79
CA ALA A 166 -8.70 19.86 -4.10
C ALA A 166 -9.72 19.15 -5.01
N ARG A 167 -9.69 17.81 -5.05
CA ARG A 167 -10.65 16.98 -5.79
C ARG A 167 -12.08 17.21 -5.32
N THR A 168 -12.32 17.21 -4.00
CA THR A 168 -13.64 17.40 -3.39
C THR A 168 -14.21 18.78 -3.71
N ASN A 169 -13.36 19.81 -3.72
CA ASN A 169 -13.72 21.18 -4.09
C ASN A 169 -13.74 21.42 -5.61
N LYS A 170 -13.58 20.36 -6.43
CA LYS A 170 -13.58 20.40 -7.90
C LYS A 170 -12.44 21.22 -8.52
N PHE A 171 -11.38 21.47 -7.76
CA PHE A 171 -10.13 22.07 -8.27
C PHE A 171 -9.28 21.00 -8.96
N TYR A 172 -9.82 20.41 -10.04
CA TYR A 172 -9.22 19.23 -10.68
C TYR A 172 -7.84 19.50 -11.27
N LYS A 173 -7.55 20.72 -11.73
CA LYS A 173 -6.19 21.07 -12.22
C LYS A 173 -5.18 20.98 -11.08
N ASP A 174 -5.51 21.53 -9.92
CA ASP A 174 -4.64 21.52 -8.75
C ASP A 174 -4.49 20.09 -8.21
N ALA A 175 -5.60 19.35 -8.12
CA ALA A 175 -5.57 17.93 -7.72
C ALA A 175 -4.67 17.09 -8.62
N ILE A 176 -4.68 17.33 -9.95
CA ILE A 176 -3.78 16.65 -10.89
C ILE A 176 -2.31 17.04 -10.64
N THR A 177 -2.01 18.32 -10.45
CA THR A 177 -0.64 18.77 -10.12
C THR A 177 -0.14 18.08 -8.84
N ILE A 178 -0.94 18.12 -7.78
CA ILE A 178 -0.61 17.51 -6.49
C ILE A 178 -0.41 15.98 -6.63
N ALA A 179 -1.25 15.29 -7.41
CA ALA A 179 -1.09 13.86 -7.67
C ALA A 179 0.21 13.53 -8.44
N ASN A 180 0.63 14.39 -9.37
CA ASN A 180 1.91 14.21 -10.07
C ASN A 180 3.11 14.46 -9.14
N ASP A 181 3.04 15.47 -8.28
CA ASP A 181 4.08 15.70 -7.26
C ASP A 181 4.18 14.49 -6.32
N TRP A 182 3.04 13.93 -5.90
CA TRP A 182 3.00 12.74 -5.08
C TRP A 182 3.64 11.54 -5.79
N MET A 183 3.33 11.32 -7.07
CA MET A 183 3.96 10.28 -7.90
C MET A 183 5.47 10.45 -8.00
N TYR A 184 5.95 11.68 -8.21
CA TYR A 184 7.38 11.99 -8.24
C TYR A 184 8.09 11.58 -6.93
N TYR A 185 7.53 11.90 -5.77
CA TYR A 185 8.14 11.50 -4.49
C TYR A 185 8.07 9.99 -4.25
N CYS A 186 7.00 9.32 -4.66
CA CYS A 186 6.91 7.85 -4.61
C CYS A 186 8.00 7.18 -5.47
N GLU A 187 8.25 7.70 -6.68
CA GLU A 187 9.32 7.26 -7.56
C GLU A 187 10.70 7.49 -6.94
N PHE A 188 10.94 8.70 -6.41
CA PHE A 188 12.19 9.05 -5.73
C PHE A 188 12.50 8.11 -4.55
N GLU A 189 11.47 7.71 -3.80
CA GLU A 189 11.62 6.78 -2.67
C GLU A 189 11.74 5.30 -3.07
N GLY A 190 11.54 4.97 -4.35
CA GLY A 190 11.52 3.59 -4.83
C GLY A 190 10.27 2.82 -4.37
N LEU A 191 9.16 3.51 -4.15
CA LEU A 191 7.88 2.93 -3.69
C LEU A 191 6.97 2.62 -4.87
N SER A 192 7.49 1.84 -5.82
CA SER A 192 6.82 1.49 -7.09
C SER A 192 5.40 0.95 -6.96
N PRO A 193 5.02 0.17 -5.93
CA PRO A 193 3.64 -0.31 -5.78
C PRO A 193 2.59 0.79 -5.66
N LEU A 194 2.95 2.01 -5.22
CA LEU A 194 2.01 3.13 -5.18
C LEU A 194 1.73 3.74 -6.56
N GLN A 195 2.55 3.44 -7.58
CA GLN A 195 2.43 4.08 -8.89
C GLN A 195 1.13 3.72 -9.62
N MET A 196 0.68 2.47 -9.53
CA MET A 196 -0.54 2.04 -10.22
C MET A 196 -1.79 2.69 -9.62
N GLU A 197 -1.87 2.73 -8.29
CA GLU A 197 -2.94 3.43 -7.57
C GLU A 197 -2.96 4.92 -7.94
N LEU A 198 -1.79 5.55 -8.10
CA LEU A 198 -1.69 6.94 -8.54
C LEU A 198 -2.11 7.14 -10.00
N TRP A 199 -1.83 6.18 -10.89
CA TRP A 199 -2.34 6.23 -12.26
C TRP A 199 -3.86 6.07 -12.31
N ASP A 200 -4.47 5.22 -11.47
CA ASP A 200 -5.93 5.15 -11.32
C ASP A 200 -6.50 6.49 -10.86
N ILE A 201 -5.90 7.12 -9.84
CA ILE A 201 -6.29 8.46 -9.36
C ILE A 201 -6.18 9.51 -10.48
N LEU A 202 -5.07 9.53 -11.22
CA LEU A 202 -4.87 10.46 -12.32
C LEU A 202 -5.88 10.24 -13.45
N ALA A 203 -6.20 8.99 -13.78
CA ALA A 203 -7.22 8.66 -14.77
C ALA A 203 -8.59 9.26 -14.37
N ASP A 204 -8.99 9.07 -13.12
CA ASP A 204 -10.22 9.63 -12.57
C ASP A 204 -10.23 11.16 -12.56
N LEU A 205 -9.14 11.80 -12.12
CA LEU A 205 -9.03 13.26 -12.08
C LEU A 205 -9.11 13.88 -13.48
N HIS A 206 -8.43 13.31 -14.47
CA HIS A 206 -8.52 13.78 -15.86
C HIS A 206 -9.93 13.58 -16.43
N ASN A 207 -10.58 12.46 -16.13
CA ASN A 207 -11.96 12.21 -16.54
C ASN A 207 -12.94 13.22 -15.93
N LEU A 208 -12.79 13.54 -14.63
CA LEU A 208 -13.57 14.55 -13.91
C LEU A 208 -13.36 15.96 -14.49
N LYS A 209 -12.13 16.28 -14.89
CA LYS A 209 -11.79 17.54 -15.59
C LYS A 209 -12.33 17.60 -17.03
N GLY A 210 -12.75 16.48 -17.60
CA GLY A 210 -13.28 16.36 -18.95
C GLY A 210 -12.23 16.03 -20.03
N ASP A 211 -10.98 15.85 -19.63
CA ASP A 211 -9.85 15.45 -20.46
C ASP A 211 -9.81 13.92 -20.61
N LEU A 212 -10.61 13.43 -21.56
CA LEU A 212 -10.82 12.00 -21.74
C LEU A 212 -9.58 11.29 -22.34
N GLU A 213 -8.80 11.99 -23.15
CA GLU A 213 -7.59 11.43 -23.76
C GLU A 213 -6.56 11.08 -22.68
N SER A 214 -6.26 12.03 -21.78
CA SER A 214 -5.36 11.75 -20.67
C SER A 214 -5.93 10.73 -19.69
N ALA A 215 -7.25 10.73 -19.48
CA ALA A 215 -7.90 9.73 -18.63
C ALA A 215 -7.69 8.31 -19.14
N ILE A 216 -7.91 8.08 -20.44
CA ILE A 216 -7.68 6.78 -21.10
C ILE A 216 -6.21 6.40 -21.03
N ARG A 217 -5.29 7.35 -21.26
CA ARG A 217 -3.86 7.12 -21.18
C ARG A 217 -3.45 6.59 -19.79
N TYR A 218 -3.85 7.28 -18.73
CA TYR A 218 -3.52 6.86 -17.36
C TYR A 218 -4.21 5.56 -16.96
N ALA A 219 -5.48 5.35 -17.34
CA ALA A 219 -6.16 4.07 -17.07
C ALA A 219 -5.47 2.88 -17.75
N ARG A 220 -4.91 3.10 -18.95
CA ARG A 220 -4.12 2.07 -19.63
C ARG A 220 -2.81 1.78 -18.92
N MET A 221 -2.10 2.81 -18.46
CA MET A 221 -0.87 2.66 -17.67
C MET A 221 -1.14 1.91 -16.36
N ALA A 222 -2.23 2.26 -15.66
CA ALA A 222 -2.68 1.57 -14.46
C ALA A 222 -2.93 0.08 -14.75
N LEU A 223 -3.72 -0.24 -15.78
CA LEU A 223 -3.97 -1.62 -16.19
C LEU A 223 -2.69 -2.38 -16.54
N ASP A 224 -1.82 -1.82 -17.37
CA ASP A 224 -0.56 -2.46 -17.76
C ASP A 224 0.36 -2.69 -16.54
N GLY A 225 0.33 -1.79 -15.57
CA GLY A 225 1.00 -1.95 -14.28
C GLY A 225 0.39 -3.09 -13.46
N TRP A 226 -0.92 -3.03 -13.21
CA TRP A 226 -1.64 -4.06 -12.46
C TRP A 226 -1.55 -5.44 -13.11
N VAL A 227 -1.39 -5.56 -14.44
CA VAL A 227 -1.13 -6.85 -15.10
C VAL A 227 0.23 -7.43 -14.71
N LYS A 228 1.27 -6.59 -14.60
CA LYS A 228 2.62 -7.04 -14.18
C LYS A 228 2.65 -7.45 -12.71
N PHE A 229 1.82 -6.81 -11.90
CA PHE A 229 1.71 -7.00 -10.47
C PHE A 229 0.57 -7.94 -10.06
N GLY A 230 -0.26 -8.33 -11.01
CA GLY A 230 -1.50 -9.05 -10.79
C GLY A 230 -1.24 -10.53 -10.58
N SER A 231 -2.00 -11.11 -9.66
CA SER A 231 -2.18 -12.55 -9.55
C SER A 231 -3.47 -12.95 -10.27
N VAL A 232 -3.79 -14.24 -10.24
CA VAL A 232 -5.10 -14.74 -10.68
C VAL A 232 -6.16 -14.13 -9.75
N ASP A 233 -7.16 -13.46 -10.33
CA ASP A 233 -8.33 -12.87 -9.65
C ASP A 233 -8.06 -11.63 -8.77
N ASP A 234 -7.12 -10.77 -9.19
CA ASP A 234 -6.86 -9.51 -8.49
C ASP A 234 -7.96 -8.45 -8.71
N SER A 235 -8.58 -7.99 -7.61
CA SER A 235 -9.61 -6.96 -7.66
C SER A 235 -9.11 -5.62 -8.20
N GLN A 236 -7.86 -5.24 -7.95
CA GLN A 236 -7.28 -4.01 -8.50
C GLN A 236 -7.14 -4.11 -10.02
N LEU A 237 -6.65 -5.25 -10.51
CA LEU A 237 -6.60 -5.54 -11.94
C LEU A 237 -7.98 -5.51 -12.59
N GLU A 238 -8.99 -6.15 -12.00
CA GLU A 238 -10.36 -6.12 -12.55
C GLU A 238 -10.95 -4.71 -12.51
N ASN A 239 -10.77 -3.97 -11.43
CA ASN A 239 -11.19 -2.57 -11.32
C ASN A 239 -10.55 -1.69 -12.42
N ALA A 240 -9.25 -1.86 -12.67
CA ALA A 240 -8.52 -1.13 -13.71
C ALA A 240 -9.03 -1.49 -15.12
N LYS A 241 -9.33 -2.78 -15.39
CA LYS A 241 -9.97 -3.20 -16.65
C LYS A 241 -11.34 -2.53 -16.83
N GLU A 242 -12.19 -2.57 -15.81
CA GLU A 242 -13.51 -1.94 -15.85
C GLU A 242 -13.43 -0.42 -16.00
N ALA A 243 -12.49 0.24 -15.32
CA ALA A 243 -12.25 1.67 -15.46
C ALA A 243 -11.88 2.05 -16.90
N LEU A 244 -10.93 1.33 -17.51
CA LEU A 244 -10.52 1.57 -18.89
C LEU A 244 -11.67 1.34 -19.88
N MET A 245 -12.43 0.24 -19.73
CA MET A 245 -13.59 -0.05 -20.59
C MET A 245 -14.65 1.05 -20.51
N ARG A 246 -14.94 1.56 -19.30
CA ARG A 246 -15.88 2.67 -19.10
C ARG A 246 -15.43 3.94 -19.82
N LEU A 247 -14.12 4.26 -19.76
CA LEU A 247 -13.56 5.44 -20.42
C LEU A 247 -13.58 5.32 -21.95
N TRP A 248 -13.28 4.14 -22.50
CA TRP A 248 -13.37 3.90 -23.95
C TRP A 248 -14.78 4.04 -24.48
N LYS A 249 -15.78 3.42 -23.83
CA LYS A 249 -17.18 3.58 -24.21
C LYS A 249 -17.61 5.05 -24.22
N LYS A 250 -17.20 5.82 -23.20
CA LYS A 250 -17.43 7.27 -23.15
C LYS A 250 -16.77 8.03 -24.31
N GLY A 251 -15.63 7.55 -24.79
CA GLY A 251 -14.92 8.09 -25.95
C GLY A 251 -15.67 7.85 -27.25
N GLU A 252 -16.11 6.62 -27.49
CA GLU A 252 -16.92 6.23 -28.64
C GLU A 252 -18.20 7.08 -28.71
N GLU A 253 -18.92 7.21 -27.59
CA GLU A 253 -20.13 8.04 -27.52
C GLU A 253 -19.87 9.53 -27.84
N ARG A 254 -18.68 10.08 -27.51
CA ARG A 254 -18.32 11.47 -27.86
C ARG A 254 -18.07 11.63 -29.36
N VAL A 255 -17.44 10.64 -29.98
CA VAL A 255 -17.19 10.60 -31.43
C VAL A 255 -18.51 10.47 -32.18
N GLU A 256 -19.38 9.55 -31.75
CA GLU A 256 -20.71 9.36 -32.34
C GLU A 256 -21.60 10.61 -32.21
N LYS A 257 -21.48 11.36 -31.11
CA LYS A 257 -22.20 12.62 -30.88
C LYS A 257 -21.58 13.84 -31.60
N GLY A 258 -20.52 13.65 -32.39
CA GLY A 258 -19.90 14.72 -33.18
C GLY A 258 -19.21 15.81 -32.37
N VAL A 259 -18.83 15.53 -31.11
CA VAL A 259 -18.11 16.50 -30.27
C VAL A 259 -16.63 16.44 -30.62
N VAL A 260 -16.26 16.97 -31.79
CA VAL A 260 -14.87 17.22 -32.18
C VAL A 260 -14.37 18.40 -31.37
N GLY A 261 -13.23 18.23 -30.69
CA GLY A 261 -12.66 19.18 -29.75
C GLY A 261 -12.61 20.61 -30.28
N GLY A 262 -13.15 21.54 -29.49
CA GLY A 262 -12.96 22.97 -29.67
C GLY A 262 -11.48 23.30 -29.45
N GLY A 263 -10.75 23.44 -30.56
CA GLY A 263 -9.43 24.04 -30.57
C GLY A 263 -9.48 25.43 -29.94
N LEU A 264 -8.46 25.71 -29.14
CA LEU A 264 -8.13 27.01 -28.59
C LEU A 264 -8.25 28.06 -29.70
N SER A 265 -9.23 28.96 -29.60
CA SER A 265 -9.22 30.21 -30.32
C SER A 265 -8.21 31.12 -29.66
N ASP A 266 -7.14 31.44 -30.38
CA ASP A 266 -6.27 32.57 -30.11
C ASP A 266 -7.09 33.84 -29.88
N GLY A 267 -7.12 34.31 -28.64
CA GLY A 267 -7.64 35.62 -28.28
C GLY A 267 -6.48 36.57 -28.04
N LYS A 268 -5.99 37.20 -29.11
CA LYS A 268 -5.35 38.52 -29.00
C LYS A 268 -6.42 39.53 -28.61
N GLY A 269 -6.16 40.30 -27.57
CA GLY A 269 -6.97 41.41 -27.08
C GLY A 269 -6.46 41.89 -25.74
#